data_AF-A0A1A8LPZ2-F1
#
_entry.id   AF-A0A1A8LPZ2-F1
#
_cell.length_a   1.000
_cell.length_b   1.000
_cell.length_c   1.000
_cell.angle_alpha   90.00
_cell.angle_beta   90.00
_cell.angle_gamma   90.00
#
_symmetry.space_group_name_H-M   'P 1'
#
loop_
_entity.id
_entity.type
_entity.pdbx_description
1 polymer ?
#
loop_
_entity_poly.entity_id
_entity_poly.type
_entity_poly.pdbx_seq_one_letter_code
_entity_poly.pdbx_strand_id
1 'polypeptide(L)'
;LFNTTLTITTILENPYVMLRQNHQELEGNDRYEGFCVDMLKELADILKFKYQIRLVADGVYGVPGANGTWTGMVGELISRKADLAVAGLTITAEREKVIDFSKPFM
;
A
#
# COMPACT_ATOMS: atom_id res chain seq x y z
N LEU A 1 -12.87 -8.21 18.78
CA LEU A 1 -12.91 -7.03 17.88
C LEU A 1 -12.02 -7.16 16.63
N PHE A 2 -11.34 -8.29 16.37
CA PHE A 2 -10.38 -8.39 15.25
C PHE A 2 -10.87 -9.37 14.16
N ASN A 3 -11.87 -8.97 13.37
CA ASN A 3 -12.30 -9.74 12.18
C ASN A 3 -12.35 -8.87 10.92
N THR A 4 -11.50 -7.84 10.85
CA THR A 4 -11.42 -6.94 9.71
C THR A 4 -10.14 -7.26 8.92
N THR A 5 -10.29 -7.45 7.61
CA THR A 5 -9.16 -7.56 6.67
C THR A 5 -8.72 -6.16 6.26
N LEU A 6 -7.46 -5.80 6.53
CA LEU A 6 -6.90 -4.52 6.14
C LEU A 6 -6.74 -4.43 4.63
N THR A 7 -7.18 -3.33 4.03
CA THR A 7 -6.96 -3.03 2.62
C THR A 7 -5.65 -2.28 2.45
N ILE A 8 -4.71 -2.90 1.73
CA ILE A 8 -3.37 -2.36 1.49
C ILE A 8 -3.33 -1.82 0.05
N THR A 9 -3.16 -0.51 -0.10
CA THR A 9 -2.91 0.08 -1.42
C THR A 9 -1.41 0.05 -1.73
N THR A 10 -1.08 -0.22 -2.98
CA THR A 10 0.30 -0.25 -3.47
C THR A 10 0.34 0.08 -4.97
N ILE A 11 1.55 0.13 -5.53
CA ILE A 11 1.81 0.36 -6.95
C ILE A 11 2.82 -0.68 -7.44
N LEU A 12 2.73 -1.09 -8.70
CA LEU A 12 3.73 -1.98 -9.29
C LEU A 12 5.04 -1.23 -9.49
N GLU A 13 6.08 -1.67 -8.80
CA GLU A 13 7.41 -1.08 -8.83
C GLU A 13 8.45 -2.15 -8.50
N ASN A 14 9.37 -2.43 -9.42
CA ASN A 14 10.47 -3.36 -9.19
C ASN A 14 11.54 -2.70 -8.28
N PRO A 15 12.04 -3.35 -7.22
CA PRO A 15 11.78 -4.72 -6.76
C PRO A 15 10.76 -4.84 -5.61
N TYR A 16 10.00 -3.78 -5.33
CA TYR A 16 9.12 -3.68 -4.16
C TYR A 16 7.83 -4.47 -4.29
N VAL A 17 7.07 -4.26 -5.36
CA VAL A 17 5.84 -5.01 -5.67
C VAL A 17 5.78 -5.28 -7.17
N MET A 18 5.74 -6.55 -7.52
CA MET A 18 5.70 -7.06 -8.88
C MET A 18 4.57 -8.08 -8.99
N LEU A 19 4.05 -8.27 -10.20
CA LEU A 19 3.19 -9.42 -10.48
C LEU A 19 4.07 -10.66 -10.67
N ARG A 20 3.69 -11.77 -10.05
CA ARG A 20 4.33 -13.07 -10.32
C ARG A 20 4.14 -13.46 -11.79
N GLN A 21 5.06 -14.24 -12.34
CA GLN A 21 4.97 -14.68 -13.75
C GLN A 21 3.63 -15.38 -14.07
N ASN A 22 3.13 -16.23 -13.17
CA ASN A 22 1.85 -16.93 -13.32
C ASN A 22 0.68 -16.21 -12.60
N HIS A 23 0.75 -14.89 -12.41
CA HIS A 23 -0.27 -14.13 -11.66
C HIS A 23 -1.71 -14.26 -12.20
N GLN A 24 -1.90 -14.72 -13.44
CA GLN A 24 -3.20 -14.96 -14.04
C GLN A 24 -3.87 -16.23 -13.49
N GLU A 25 -3.07 -17.16 -12.97
CA GLU A 25 -3.51 -18.42 -12.35
C GLU A 25 -3.65 -18.30 -10.82
N LEU A 26 -3.26 -17.15 -10.26
CA LEU A 26 -3.24 -16.88 -8.81
C LEU A 26 -4.34 -15.89 -8.44
N GLU A 27 -4.78 -15.95 -7.19
CA GLU A 27 -5.83 -15.08 -6.66
C GLU A 27 -5.33 -14.24 -5.47
N GLY A 28 -6.00 -13.11 -5.24
CA GLY A 28 -5.74 -12.24 -4.09
C GLY A 28 -4.27 -11.82 -3.96
N ASN A 29 -3.72 -12.00 -2.75
CA ASN A 29 -2.36 -11.58 -2.41
C ASN A 29 -1.28 -12.41 -3.12
N ASP A 30 -1.57 -13.66 -3.48
CA ASP A 30 -0.59 -14.58 -4.06
C ASP A 30 -0.14 -14.15 -5.45
N ARG A 31 -0.91 -13.27 -6.10
CA ARG A 31 -0.57 -12.67 -7.40
C ARG A 31 0.69 -11.79 -7.38
N TYR A 32 1.11 -11.35 -6.19
CA TYR A 32 2.18 -10.39 -6.02
C TYR A 32 3.45 -11.02 -5.43
N GLU A 33 4.59 -10.43 -5.74
CA GLU A 33 5.90 -10.74 -5.16
C GLU A 33 6.74 -9.48 -5.02
N GLY A 34 7.83 -9.55 -4.27
CA GLY A 34 8.77 -8.44 -4.08
C GLY A 34 8.93 -8.06 -2.61
N PHE A 35 9.86 -7.15 -2.36
CA PHE A 35 10.30 -6.80 -1.01
C PHE A 35 9.15 -6.36 -0.10
N CYS A 36 8.24 -5.51 -0.59
CA CYS A 36 7.12 -5.02 0.21
C CYS A 36 6.07 -6.11 0.48
N VAL A 37 5.92 -7.07 -0.43
CA VAL A 37 5.01 -8.21 -0.27
C VAL A 37 5.51 -9.14 0.84
N ASP A 38 6.80 -9.46 0.82
CA ASP A 38 7.45 -10.29 1.83
C ASP A 38 7.42 -9.61 3.21
N MET A 39 7.77 -8.32 3.27
CA MET A 39 7.69 -7.53 4.51
C MET A 39 6.28 -7.51 5.10
N LEU A 40 5.26 -7.28 4.27
CA LEU A 40 3.86 -7.25 4.71
C LEU A 40 3.40 -8.61 5.23
N LYS A 41 3.84 -9.70 4.60
CA LYS A 41 3.57 -11.06 5.06
C LYS A 41 4.16 -11.31 6.45
N GLU A 42 5.43 -10.98 6.65
CA GLU A 42 6.10 -11.12 7.96
C GLU A 42 5.40 -10.28 9.05
N LEU A 43 5.01 -9.04 8.73
CA LEU A 43 4.27 -8.19 9.66
C LEU A 43 2.90 -8.77 10.00
N ALA A 44 2.17 -9.31 9.03
CA ALA A 44 0.89 -9.96 9.25
C ALA A 44 1.01 -11.21 10.13
N ASP A 45 2.07 -11.99 9.93
CA ASP A 45 2.36 -13.19 10.72
C ASP A 45 2.77 -12.86 12.15
N ILE A 46 3.51 -11.77 12.39
CA ILE A 46 3.90 -11.33 13.73
C ILE A 46 2.71 -10.70 14.47
N LEU A 47 2.01 -9.77 13.82
CA LEU A 47 0.96 -8.96 14.45
C LEU A 47 -0.43 -9.60 14.37
N LYS A 48 -0.55 -10.74 13.68
CA LYS A 48 -1.77 -11.55 13.55
C LYS A 48 -2.96 -10.79 12.94
N PHE A 49 -2.72 -10.00 11.90
CA PHE A 49 -3.78 -9.35 11.11
C PHE A 49 -3.98 -10.01 9.74
N LYS A 50 -5.19 -9.87 9.18
CA LYS A 50 -5.51 -10.25 7.80
C LYS A 50 -5.39 -9.03 6.90
N TYR A 51 -4.98 -9.21 5.65
CA TYR A 51 -4.87 -8.12 4.70
C TYR A 51 -5.19 -8.56 3.27
N GLN A 52 -5.53 -7.59 2.42
CA GLN A 52 -5.68 -7.75 0.98
C GLN A 52 -4.90 -6.66 0.25
N ILE A 53 -4.12 -7.03 -0.75
CA ILE A 53 -3.37 -6.10 -1.61
C ILE A 53 -4.28 -5.62 -2.74
N ARG A 54 -4.25 -4.32 -2.99
CA ARG A 54 -4.85 -3.69 -4.17
C ARG A 54 -3.88 -2.72 -4.80
N LEU A 55 -3.88 -2.68 -6.13
CA LEU A 55 -3.22 -1.62 -6.87
C LEU A 55 -4.02 -0.33 -6.75
N VAL A 56 -3.31 0.78 -6.53
CA VAL A 56 -3.87 2.13 -6.57
C VAL A 56 -4.54 2.38 -7.92
N ALA A 57 -5.75 2.94 -7.89
CA ALA A 57 -6.61 2.96 -9.06
C ALA A 57 -6.06 3.80 -10.24
N ASP A 58 -5.37 4.90 -9.94
CA ASP A 58 -4.85 5.86 -10.91
C ASP A 58 -3.35 5.71 -11.19
N GLY A 59 -2.69 4.72 -10.57
CA GLY A 59 -1.27 4.42 -10.82
C GLY A 59 -0.30 5.49 -10.32
N VAL A 60 -0.68 6.35 -9.36
CA VAL A 60 0.24 7.37 -8.81
C VAL A 60 0.39 7.28 -7.29
N TYR A 61 1.51 7.76 -6.78
CA TYR A 61 1.79 7.80 -5.33
C TYR A 61 0.84 8.73 -4.58
N GLY A 62 0.60 9.90 -5.15
CA GLY A 62 -0.27 10.91 -4.60
C GLY A 62 0.29 12.31 -4.87
N VAL A 63 -0.52 13.10 -5.56
CA VAL A 63 -0.24 14.47 -5.97
C VAL A 63 -1.24 15.39 -5.29
N PRO A 64 -0.81 16.50 -4.66
CA PRO A 64 -1.72 17.47 -4.06
C PRO A 64 -2.49 18.21 -5.16
N GLY A 65 -3.80 18.31 -4.97
CA GLY A 65 -4.71 19.13 -5.77
C GLY A 65 -4.95 20.51 -5.16
N ALA A 66 -5.59 21.39 -5.93
CA ALA A 66 -5.78 22.81 -5.58
C ALA A 66 -6.63 23.04 -4.29
N ASN A 67 -7.41 22.06 -3.85
CA ASN A 67 -8.35 22.19 -2.74
C ASN A 67 -8.03 21.25 -1.56
N GLY A 68 -6.74 20.96 -1.33
CA GLY A 68 -6.32 20.01 -0.29
C GLY A 68 -6.69 18.55 -0.59
N THR A 69 -7.20 18.28 -1.79
CA THR A 69 -7.42 16.92 -2.29
C THR A 69 -6.08 16.28 -2.64
N TRP A 70 -6.05 14.95 -2.63
CA TRP A 70 -4.89 14.17 -3.06
C TRP A 70 -5.35 13.06 -3.99
N THR A 71 -4.55 12.79 -5.02
CA THR A 71 -4.69 11.61 -5.88
C THR A 71 -3.97 10.41 -5.26
N GLY A 72 -3.98 9.27 -5.95
CA GLY A 72 -3.08 8.16 -5.64
C GLY A 72 -3.30 7.52 -4.29
N MET A 73 -2.25 6.84 -3.82
CA MET A 73 -2.25 6.15 -2.53
C MET A 73 -2.50 7.11 -1.36
N VAL A 74 -1.93 8.32 -1.40
CA VAL A 74 -2.19 9.34 -0.37
C VAL A 74 -3.68 9.69 -0.32
N GLY A 75 -4.33 9.89 -1.47
CA GLY A 75 -5.76 10.15 -1.56
C GLY A 75 -6.62 8.97 -1.09
N GLU A 76 -6.20 7.73 -1.39
CA GLU A 76 -6.87 6.53 -0.91
C GLU A 76 -6.83 6.39 0.62
N LEU A 77 -5.72 6.78 1.26
CA LEU A 77 -5.63 6.83 2.73
C LEU A 77 -6.52 7.92 3.33
N ILE A 78 -6.48 9.14 2.80
CA ILE A 78 -7.31 10.25 3.30
C ILE A 78 -8.80 9.92 3.19
N SER A 79 -9.21 9.32 2.07
CA SER A 79 -10.61 8.93 1.83
C SER A 79 -10.99 7.57 2.45
N ARG A 80 -10.08 6.93 3.21
CA ARG A 80 -10.28 5.62 3.85
C ARG A 80 -10.70 4.51 2.87
N LYS A 81 -10.27 4.60 1.61
CA LYS A 81 -10.37 3.52 0.63
C LYS A 81 -9.33 2.44 0.86
N ALA A 82 -8.22 2.81 1.50
CA ALA A 82 -7.18 1.91 1.97
C ALA A 82 -6.88 2.21 3.44
N ASP A 83 -6.49 1.18 4.19
CA ASP A 83 -6.10 1.28 5.60
C ASP A 83 -4.60 1.58 5.73
N LEU A 84 -3.79 1.07 4.80
CA LEU A 84 -2.34 1.22 4.76
C LEU A 84 -1.86 1.37 3.31
N ALA A 85 -0.77 2.11 3.11
CA ALA A 85 -0.03 2.14 1.86
C ALA A 85 1.36 1.53 2.09
N VAL A 86 1.68 0.46 1.35
CA VAL A 86 2.99 -0.21 1.44
C VAL A 86 3.62 -0.20 0.06
N ALA A 87 4.59 0.70 -0.13
CA ALA A 87 5.28 0.95 -1.40
C ALA A 87 6.59 1.71 -1.13
N GLY A 88 7.37 2.00 -2.19
CA GLY A 88 8.50 2.95 -2.17
C GLY A 88 8.08 4.42 -1.99
N LEU A 89 7.23 4.71 -1.00
CA LEU A 89 6.66 6.04 -0.77
C LEU A 89 7.61 6.91 0.07
N THR A 90 8.27 7.88 -0.57
CA THR A 90 9.12 8.85 0.12
C THR A 90 8.32 9.70 1.12
N ILE A 91 8.84 9.84 2.34
CA ILE A 91 8.31 10.76 3.35
C ILE A 91 8.63 12.19 2.94
N THR A 92 7.63 13.06 2.89
CA THR A 92 7.80 14.48 2.62
C THR A 92 6.95 15.31 3.58
N ALA A 93 7.39 16.53 3.87
CA ALA A 93 6.67 17.44 4.76
C ALA A 93 5.24 17.77 4.28
N GLU A 94 4.95 17.65 2.98
CA GLU A 94 3.59 17.83 2.48
C GLU A 94 2.70 16.62 2.75
N ARG A 95 3.24 15.40 2.63
CA ARG A 95 2.50 14.16 2.90
C ARG A 95 2.27 13.99 4.41
N GLU A 96 3.24 14.32 5.24
CA GLU A 96 3.12 14.25 6.71
C GLU A 96 2.02 15.17 7.28
N LYS A 97 1.58 16.19 6.53
CA LYS A 97 0.45 17.04 6.96
C LYS A 97 -0.91 16.35 6.84
N VAL A 98 -1.00 15.27 6.06
CA VAL A 98 -2.29 14.66 5.68
C VAL A 98 -2.38 13.17 5.99
N ILE A 99 -1.23 12.51 6.18
CA ILE A 99 -1.13 11.11 6.58
C ILE A 99 0.02 10.93 7.58
N ASP A 100 -0.11 9.93 8.45
CA ASP A 100 0.95 9.53 9.37
C ASP A 100 1.89 8.51 8.72
N PHE A 101 3.17 8.55 9.09
CA PHE A 101 4.18 7.60 8.65
C PHE A 101 4.76 6.81 9.83
N SER A 102 5.24 5.60 9.55
CA SER A 102 6.15 4.88 10.43
C SER A 102 7.55 5.48 10.37
N LYS A 103 8.48 4.92 11.16
CA LYS A 103 9.90 5.21 10.96
C LYS A 103 10.36 4.67 9.59
N PRO A 104 11.28 5.38 8.91
CA PRO A 104 11.89 4.87 7.68
C PRO A 104 12.50 3.48 7.91
N PHE A 105 12.35 2.59 6.93
CA PHE A 105 12.91 1.24 6.97
C PHE A 105 13.97 0.99 5.88
N MET A 106 14.19 1.95 4.99
CA MET A 106 15.22 1.94 3.93
C MET A 106 15.83 3.32 3.78
#